data_AF-A0A6A7LUP2-F1
#
_entry.id   AF-A0A6A7LUP2-F1
#
_cell.length_a   1.000
_cell.length_b   1.000
_cell.length_c   1.000
_cell.angle_alpha   90.00
_cell.angle_beta   90.00
_cell.angle_gamma   90.00
#
_symmetry.space_group_name_H-M   'P 1'
#
loop_
_entity.id
_entity.type
_entity.pdbx_description
1 polymer ?
#
loop_
_entity_poly.entity_id
_entity_poly.type
_entity_poly.pdbx_seq_one_letter_code
_entity_poly.pdbx_strand_id
1 'polypeptide(L)'
;MREERTGFRASFDDTLKATATRVEAVMKQYQGIIDWQSNFEIQRQMRRDIKRELRAGSTLTEEELDDLARQMVEVARRRSG
;
A
#
# COMPACT_ATOMS: atom_id res chain seq x y z
N MET A 1 -11.35 28.51 18.24
CA MET A 1 -11.37 27.27 17.43
C MET A 1 -10.35 27.34 16.27
N ARG A 2 -9.04 27.27 16.55
CA ARG A 2 -8.01 27.14 15.49
C ARG A 2 -6.97 26.04 15.79
N GLU A 3 -6.77 25.68 17.06
CA GLU A 3 -5.75 24.71 17.47
C GLU A 3 -6.14 23.23 17.20
N GLU A 4 -7.42 22.88 17.26
CA GLU A 4 -7.91 21.50 17.03
C GLU A 4 -7.65 21.00 15.59
N ARG A 5 -7.66 21.90 14.60
CA ARG A 5 -7.45 21.55 13.18
C ARG A 5 -6.00 21.18 12.86
N THR A 6 -5.04 21.77 13.58
CA THR A 6 -3.60 21.47 13.41
C THR A 6 -3.25 20.09 13.95
N GLY A 7 -3.79 19.71 15.11
CA GLY A 7 -3.59 18.37 15.68
C GLY A 7 -4.20 17.26 14.83
N PHE A 8 -5.40 17.48 14.28
CA PHE A 8 -6.07 16.52 13.40
C PHE A 8 -5.26 16.25 12.12
N ARG A 9 -4.68 17.29 11.50
CA ARG A 9 -3.88 17.14 10.28
C ARG A 9 -2.56 16.40 10.53
N ALA A 10 -1.85 16.71 11.62
CA ALA A 10 -0.63 16.01 11.98
C ALA A 10 -0.87 14.51 12.25
N SER A 11 -1.95 14.18 12.98
CA SER A 11 -2.33 12.79 13.24
C SER A 11 -2.74 12.02 11.97
N PHE A 12 -3.37 12.69 11.00
CA PHE A 12 -3.70 12.11 9.71
C PHE A 12 -2.45 11.78 8.90
N ASP A 13 -1.47 12.68 8.89
CA ASP A 13 -0.18 12.49 8.21
C ASP A 13 0.61 11.30 8.81
N ASP A 14 0.57 11.12 10.13
CA ASP A 14 1.21 9.98 10.81
C ASP A 14 0.55 8.64 10.44
N THR A 15 -0.79 8.62 10.34
CA THR A 15 -1.54 7.42 9.96
C THR A 15 -1.25 7.01 8.51
N LEU A 16 -1.18 7.99 7.62
CA LEU A 16 -0.80 7.77 6.22
C LEU A 16 0.64 7.26 6.11
N LYS A 17 1.58 7.87 6.85
CA LYS A 17 2.98 7.45 6.87
C LYS A 17 3.15 6.02 7.39
N ALA A 18 2.43 5.66 8.46
CA ALA A 18 2.42 4.30 8.98
C ALA A 18 1.89 3.30 7.95
N THR A 19 0.81 3.66 7.25
CA THR A 19 0.22 2.82 6.19
C THR A 19 1.17 2.65 5.01
N ALA A 20 1.80 3.73 4.55
CA ALA A 20 2.81 3.69 3.49
C ALA A 20 4.00 2.77 3.87
N THR A 21 4.47 2.87 5.12
CA THR A 21 5.56 2.04 5.64
C THR A 21 5.19 0.54 5.62
N ARG A 22 3.97 0.19 6.04
CA ARG A 22 3.49 -1.20 6.01
C ARG A 22 3.37 -1.74 4.59
N VAL A 23 2.84 -0.93 3.67
CA VAL A 23 2.74 -1.33 2.26
C VAL A 23 4.13 -1.52 1.63
N GLU A 24 5.09 -0.65 1.93
CA GLU A 24 6.46 -0.79 1.44
C GLU A 24 7.13 -2.08 1.97
N ALA A 25 6.88 -2.43 3.23
CA ALA A 25 7.37 -3.68 3.81
C ALA A 25 6.81 -4.90 3.07
N VAL A 26 5.51 -4.90 2.76
CA VAL A 26 4.87 -5.95 1.94
C VAL A 26 5.53 -6.04 0.57
N MET A 27 5.71 -4.91 -0.13
CA MET A 27 6.38 -4.91 -1.43
C MET A 27 7.78 -5.51 -1.37
N LYS A 28 8.60 -5.07 -0.41
CA LYS A 28 9.98 -5.56 -0.21
C LYS A 28 10.02 -7.06 0.04
N GLN A 29 9.10 -7.60 0.85
CA GLN A 29 9.00 -9.03 1.12
C GLN A 29 8.84 -9.84 -0.17
N TYR A 30 7.91 -9.44 -1.03
CA TYR A 30 7.63 -10.17 -2.27
C TYR A 30 8.67 -9.90 -3.37
N GLN A 31 9.27 -8.70 -3.41
CA GLN A 31 10.37 -8.37 -4.33
C GLN A 31 11.63 -9.20 -4.07
N GLY A 32 11.82 -9.72 -2.84
CA GLY A 32 12.90 -10.64 -2.51
C GLY A 32 12.73 -12.05 -3.09
N ILE A 33 11.57 -12.38 -3.68
CA ILE A 33 11.32 -13.68 -4.27
C ILE A 33 11.82 -13.70 -5.73
N ILE A 34 12.54 -14.76 -6.12
CA ILE A 34 12.99 -14.98 -7.50
C ILE A 34 11.77 -15.01 -8.44
N ASP A 35 11.89 -14.37 -9.60
CA ASP A 35 10.86 -14.32 -10.65
C ASP A 35 9.50 -13.74 -10.23
N TRP A 36 9.43 -12.96 -9.14
CA TRP A 36 8.18 -12.36 -8.67
C TRP A 36 7.46 -11.53 -9.75
N GLN A 37 8.21 -10.93 -10.69
CA GLN A 37 7.69 -10.11 -11.79
C GLN A 37 6.93 -10.89 -12.87
N SER A 38 7.21 -12.18 -13.02
CA SER A 38 6.56 -13.07 -14.00
C SER A 38 5.59 -14.04 -13.32
N ASN A 39 5.71 -14.24 -12.01
CA ASN A 39 4.82 -15.11 -11.25
C ASN A 39 3.51 -14.41 -10.84
N PHE A 40 2.41 -14.79 -11.51
CA PHE A 40 1.08 -14.22 -11.27
C PHE A 40 0.55 -14.46 -9.85
N GLU A 41 0.81 -15.64 -9.27
CA GLU A 41 0.36 -15.97 -7.91
C GLU A 41 1.06 -15.11 -6.86
N ILE A 42 2.36 -14.88 -7.02
CA ILE A 42 3.10 -13.96 -6.15
C ILE A 42 2.52 -12.55 -6.24
N GLN A 43 2.23 -12.06 -7.44
CA GLN A 43 1.63 -10.72 -7.61
C GLN A 43 0.22 -10.65 -7.06
N ARG A 44 -0.58 -11.70 -7.20
CA ARG A 44 -1.92 -11.81 -6.61
C ARG A 44 -1.83 -11.73 -5.09
N GLN A 45 -0.89 -12.44 -4.50
CA GLN A 45 -0.67 -12.49 -3.07
C GLN A 45 -0.16 -11.14 -2.53
N MET A 46 0.76 -10.49 -3.25
CA MET A 46 1.20 -9.12 -3.00
C MET A 46 0.04 -8.13 -3.04
N ARG A 47 -0.80 -8.14 -4.08
CA ARG A 47 -1.99 -7.25 -4.17
C ARG A 47 -2.95 -7.45 -2.99
N ARG A 48 -3.21 -8.71 -2.61
CA ARG A 48 -4.09 -9.04 -1.48
C ARG A 48 -3.57 -8.44 -0.17
N ASP A 49 -2.27 -8.57 0.06
CA ASP A 49 -1.66 -8.10 1.31
C ASP A 49 -1.55 -6.57 1.34
N ILE A 50 -1.20 -5.93 0.22
CA ILE A 50 -1.25 -4.46 0.08
C ILE A 50 -2.67 -3.96 0.36
N LYS A 51 -3.70 -4.58 -0.25
CA LYS A 51 -5.10 -4.22 -0.02
C LYS A 51 -5.50 -4.33 1.46
N ARG A 52 -5.00 -5.35 2.17
CA ARG A 52 -5.24 -5.51 3.61
C ARG A 52 -4.65 -4.33 4.41
N GLU A 53 -3.44 -3.89 4.08
CA GLU A 53 -2.79 -2.75 4.75
C GLU A 53 -3.50 -1.42 4.45
N LEU A 54 -3.96 -1.23 3.21
CA LEU A 54 -4.72 -0.05 2.80
C LEU A 54 -6.09 0.05 3.49
N ARG A 55 -6.79 -1.08 3.64
CA ARG A 55 -8.10 -1.13 4.31
C ARG A 55 -8.00 -0.72 5.79
N ALA A 56 -6.90 -1.05 6.46
CA ALA A 56 -6.72 -0.74 7.88
C ALA A 56 -6.56 0.76 8.18
N GLY A 57 -6.31 1.60 7.16
CA GLY A 57 -6.02 3.03 7.33
C GLY A 57 -6.83 3.96 6.44
N SER A 58 -7.89 3.48 5.77
CA SER A 58 -8.64 4.28 4.80
C SER A 58 -10.15 4.04 4.83
N THR A 59 -10.90 5.02 4.33
CA THR A 59 -12.34 4.93 4.08
C THR A 59 -12.66 4.60 2.61
N LEU A 60 -11.68 4.04 1.90
CA LEU A 60 -11.80 3.70 0.48
C LEU A 60 -12.77 2.53 0.29
N THR A 61 -13.48 2.57 -0.83
CA THR A 61 -14.32 1.46 -1.30
C THR A 61 -13.49 0.27 -1.73
N GLU A 62 -14.13 -0.89 -1.89
CA GLU A 62 -13.43 -2.10 -2.33
C GLU A 62 -12.80 -1.94 -3.72
N GLU A 63 -13.48 -1.23 -4.61
CA GLU A 63 -13.01 -0.94 -5.98
C GLU A 63 -11.77 -0.04 -5.95
N GLU A 64 -11.81 1.07 -5.20
CA GLU A 64 -10.67 1.98 -5.04
C GLU A 64 -9.47 1.28 -4.39
N LEU A 65 -9.72 0.39 -3.42
CA LEU A 65 -8.67 -0.41 -2.79
C LEU A 65 -8.02 -1.38 -3.78
N ASP A 66 -8.80 -1.99 -4.67
CA ASP A 66 -8.29 -2.92 -5.68
C ASP A 66 -7.44 -2.19 -6.73
N ASP A 67 -7.94 -1.06 -7.21
CA ASP A 67 -7.23 -0.21 -8.17
C ASP A 67 -5.93 0.33 -7.60
N LEU A 68 -5.95 0.82 -6.35
CA LEU A 68 -4.75 1.32 -5.70
C LEU A 68 -3.71 0.21 -5.49
N ALA A 69 -4.14 -0.96 -5.00
CA ALA A 69 -3.26 -2.10 -4.83
C ALA A 69 -2.65 -2.55 -6.17
N ARG A 70 -3.42 -2.53 -7.25
CA ARG A 70 -2.93 -2.83 -8.61
C ARG A 70 -1.87 -1.83 -9.06
N GLN A 71 -2.16 -0.53 -8.99
CA GLN A 71 -1.22 0.53 -9.39
C GLN A 71 0.10 0.44 -8.61
N MET A 72 0.00 0.14 -7.30
CA MET A 72 1.15 -0.06 -6.42
C MET A 72 2.06 -1.21 -6.87
N VAL A 73 1.50 -2.36 -7.25
CA VAL A 73 2.28 -3.48 -7.80
C VAL A 73 2.88 -3.12 -9.16
N GLU A 74 2.16 -2.40 -10.02
CA GLU A 74 2.69 -1.93 -11.31
C GLU A 74 3.89 -1.00 -11.14
N VAL A 75 3.84 -0.08 -10.18
CA VAL A 75 4.98 0.80 -9.83
C VAL A 75 6.16 -0.02 -9.32
N ALA A 76 5.92 -1.00 -8.44
CA ALA A 76 6.96 -1.89 -7.93
C ALA A 76 7.65 -2.66 -9.07
N ARG A 77 6.88 -3.09 -10.08
CA ARG A 77 7.42 -3.78 -11.27
C ARG A 77 8.31 -2.85 -12.09
N ARG A 78 7.85 -1.63 -12.38
CA ARG A 78 8.62 -0.63 -13.15
C ARG A 78 9.92 -0.22 -12.47
N ARG A 79 9.96 -0.18 -11.14
CA ARG A 79 11.16 0.19 -10.36
C ARG A 79 12.21 -0.91 -10.25
N SER A 80 11.84 -2.15 -10.55
CA SER A 80 12.72 -3.32 -10.42
C SER A 80 13.24 -3.82 -11.77
N GLY A 81 12.93 -3.11 -12.85
CA GLY A 81 13.46 -3.35 -14.20
C GLY A 81 14.43 -2.26 -14.61
#